data_AF-A0A972LHE2-F1
#
_entry.id   AF-A0A972LHE2-F1
#
_cell.length_a   1.000
_cell.length_b   1.000
_cell.length_c   1.000
_cell.angle_alpha   90.00
_cell.angle_beta   90.00
_cell.angle_gamma   90.00
#
_symmetry.space_group_name_H-M   'P 1'
#
loop_
_entity.id
_entity.type
_entity.pdbx_description
1 polymer ?
#
loop_
_entity_poly.entity_id
_entity_poly.type
_entity_poly.pdbx_seq_one_letter_code
_entity_poly.pdbx_strand_id
1 'polypeptide(L)'
;MAQQGRLKGEVTINGEKIPNIVLYLLPDNAEAPKPQPVNVTIIQKDLQFSPAFSIVTTGSTVFFENKDDHIHNIRSESPSNSFNIGSHLPKTTKSVLLKNSGLVSLKCNVHPEMKGLIFVSPTTLYAATDGSGQFEIPNVPPGNYRLESWHQSFTRRELVGNVRKISIGAETKMVSIALRSATGLSREMISHAKQDWSTEVKAVGQSLQEALGKWERNKKRSAVTKMMGIYSALFMESGLRNAIAENFGEPRALKQEEEFSEIRKWMQGLKGETNVAALEKQIETLISALEKDVEVIKKR
;
A
#
# COMPACT_ATOMS: atom_id res chain seq x y z
N MET A 1 -41.33 -11.12 7.33
CA MET A 1 -39.89 -11.12 7.64
C MET A 1 -39.68 -10.17 8.81
N ALA A 2 -38.91 -10.54 9.83
CA ALA A 2 -38.59 -9.62 10.92
C ALA A 2 -37.84 -8.40 10.38
N GLN A 3 -38.17 -7.20 10.86
CA GLN A 3 -37.52 -5.97 10.41
C GLN A 3 -36.06 -5.96 10.87
N GLN A 4 -35.14 -5.86 9.92
CA GLN A 4 -33.71 -5.78 10.20
C GLN A 4 -33.31 -4.32 10.41
N GLY A 5 -32.45 -4.09 11.39
CA GLY A 5 -31.86 -2.79 11.67
C GLY A 5 -30.74 -2.42 10.72
N ARG A 6 -30.12 -1.27 11.01
CA ARG A 6 -29.01 -0.72 10.23
C ARG A 6 -28.03 -0.04 11.17
N LEU A 7 -26.74 -0.19 10.93
CA LEU A 7 -25.70 0.57 11.64
C LEU A 7 -25.10 1.60 10.67
N LYS A 8 -25.13 2.87 11.06
CA LYS A 8 -24.55 3.98 10.32
C LYS A 8 -23.64 4.80 11.21
N GLY A 9 -22.61 5.39 10.64
CA GLY A 9 -21.75 6.23 11.45
C GLY A 9 -20.53 6.76 10.75
N GLU A 10 -19.71 7.43 11.56
CA GLU A 10 -18.38 7.87 11.18
C GLU A 10 -17.32 7.16 12.03
N VAL A 11 -16.14 6.99 11.45
CA VAL A 11 -14.97 6.42 12.13
C VAL A 11 -13.77 7.31 11.89
N THR A 12 -12.98 7.51 12.93
CA THR A 12 -11.69 8.19 12.84
C THR A 12 -10.58 7.33 13.43
N ILE A 13 -9.36 7.45 12.91
CA ILE A 13 -8.14 6.94 13.56
C ILE A 13 -7.36 8.16 14.04
N ASN A 14 -7.15 8.26 15.36
CA ASN A 14 -6.49 9.41 15.98
C ASN A 14 -7.11 10.78 15.58
N GLY A 15 -8.41 10.80 15.29
CA GLY A 15 -9.14 12.00 14.86
C GLY A 15 -9.18 12.21 13.34
N GLU A 16 -8.44 11.44 12.55
CA GLU A 16 -8.43 11.54 11.09
C GLU A 16 -9.53 10.69 10.44
N LYS A 17 -10.22 11.26 9.46
CA LYS A 17 -11.22 10.60 8.61
C LYS A 17 -10.52 10.04 7.38
N ILE A 18 -10.59 8.72 7.19
CA ILE A 18 -9.90 8.04 6.08
C ILE A 18 -10.77 6.92 5.50
N PRO A 19 -10.54 6.54 4.22
CA PRO A 19 -11.19 5.39 3.63
C PRO A 19 -10.64 4.06 4.18
N ASN A 20 -11.31 2.97 3.85
CA ASN A 20 -10.83 1.59 4.02
C ASN A 20 -10.61 1.14 5.48
N ILE A 21 -11.24 1.80 6.46
CA ILE A 21 -11.41 1.21 7.79
C ILE A 21 -12.53 0.18 7.67
N VAL A 22 -12.19 -1.10 7.82
CA VAL A 22 -13.17 -2.18 7.77
C VAL A 22 -13.84 -2.31 9.13
N LEU A 23 -15.16 -2.32 9.15
CA LEU A 23 -15.98 -2.59 10.32
C LEU A 23 -16.79 -3.85 10.07
N TYR A 24 -16.84 -4.76 11.04
CA TYR A 24 -17.68 -5.95 10.94
C TYR A 24 -18.27 -6.36 12.28
N LEU A 25 -19.47 -6.93 12.23
CA LEU A 25 -20.23 -7.35 13.40
C LEU A 25 -20.17 -8.86 13.58
N LEU A 26 -19.69 -9.29 14.74
CA LEU A 26 -19.77 -10.67 15.19
C LEU A 26 -20.90 -10.79 16.21
N PRO A 27 -21.90 -11.67 16.00
CA PRO A 27 -23.01 -11.81 16.93
C PRO A 27 -22.55 -12.46 18.25
N ASP A 28 -22.93 -11.85 19.37
CA ASP A 28 -22.75 -12.45 20.71
C ASP A 28 -23.94 -13.37 21.05
N ASN A 29 -25.17 -12.93 20.74
CA ASN A 29 -26.41 -13.68 20.99
C ASN A 29 -27.44 -13.53 19.86
N ALA A 30 -27.03 -13.04 18.69
CA ALA A 30 -27.88 -12.86 17.53
C ALA A 30 -27.68 -13.98 16.50
N GLU A 31 -28.60 -14.13 15.56
CA GLU A 31 -28.42 -15.04 14.43
C GLU A 31 -27.32 -14.50 13.50
N ALA A 32 -26.28 -15.31 13.28
CA ALA A 32 -25.21 -14.98 12.35
C ALA A 32 -25.69 -15.22 10.92
N PRO A 33 -25.74 -14.21 10.03
CA PRO A 33 -25.92 -14.51 8.63
C PRO A 33 -24.74 -15.35 8.15
N LYS A 34 -25.04 -16.44 7.45
CA LYS A 34 -24.01 -17.30 6.88
C LYS A 34 -23.15 -16.46 5.93
N PRO A 35 -21.81 -16.65 5.92
CA PRO A 35 -20.97 -16.07 4.89
C PRO A 35 -21.54 -16.40 3.51
N GLN A 36 -21.69 -15.39 2.67
CA GLN A 36 -22.07 -15.55 1.27
C GLN A 36 -20.83 -15.31 0.43
N PRO A 37 -20.17 -16.38 -0.08
CA PRO A 37 -19.02 -16.24 -0.95
C PRO A 37 -19.32 -15.35 -2.15
N VAL A 38 -18.38 -14.47 -2.47
CA VAL A 38 -18.42 -13.64 -3.67
C VAL A 38 -17.27 -13.98 -4.59
N ASN A 39 -17.45 -13.72 -5.87
CA ASN A 39 -16.37 -13.73 -6.84
C ASN A 39 -15.91 -12.29 -7.05
N VAL A 40 -14.62 -12.04 -6.85
CA VAL A 40 -14.01 -10.73 -7.15
C VAL A 40 -12.88 -10.92 -8.15
N THR A 41 -12.70 -9.96 -9.04
CA THR A 41 -11.59 -9.93 -10.00
C THR A 41 -10.62 -8.83 -9.62
N ILE A 42 -9.34 -9.16 -9.51
CA ILE A 42 -8.22 -8.24 -9.34
C ILE A 42 -7.40 -8.28 -10.63
N ILE A 43 -7.31 -7.15 -11.30
CA ILE A 43 -6.56 -6.98 -12.53
C ILE A 43 -5.13 -6.60 -12.18
N GLN A 44 -4.15 -7.27 -12.78
CA GLN A 44 -2.77 -6.80 -12.83
C GLN A 44 -2.62 -5.98 -14.11
N LYS A 45 -2.37 -4.69 -13.95
CA LYS A 45 -2.13 -3.77 -15.05
C LYS A 45 -1.25 -2.63 -14.56
N ASP A 46 -0.39 -2.11 -15.41
CA ASP A 46 0.51 -0.99 -15.12
C ASP A 46 1.32 -1.28 -13.83
N LEU A 47 1.80 -2.53 -13.70
CA LEU A 47 2.54 -3.03 -12.54
C LEU A 47 1.83 -2.81 -11.20
N GLN A 48 0.49 -2.89 -11.19
CA GLN A 48 -0.34 -2.72 -9.99
C GLN A 48 -1.44 -3.78 -9.89
N PHE A 49 -1.94 -4.01 -8.67
CA PHE A 49 -3.18 -4.75 -8.45
C PHE A 49 -4.35 -3.78 -8.42
N SER A 50 -5.37 -4.01 -9.24
CA SER A 50 -6.56 -3.16 -9.34
C SER A 50 -7.85 -3.97 -9.17
N PRO A 51 -8.68 -3.67 -8.14
CA PRO A 51 -8.43 -2.68 -7.10
C PRO A 51 -7.30 -3.10 -6.14
N ALA A 52 -6.58 -2.12 -5.57
CA ALA A 52 -5.49 -2.37 -4.62
C ALA A 52 -5.99 -2.84 -3.25
N PHE A 53 -7.25 -2.54 -2.92
CA PHE A 53 -7.95 -3.05 -1.75
C PHE A 53 -9.28 -3.70 -2.15
N SER A 54 -9.55 -4.89 -1.63
CA SER A 54 -10.83 -5.57 -1.77
C SER A 54 -11.30 -6.14 -0.45
N ILE A 55 -12.62 -6.29 -0.29
CA ILE A 55 -13.22 -7.01 0.82
C ILE A 55 -14.07 -8.13 0.24
N VAL A 56 -13.89 -9.32 0.77
CA VAL A 56 -14.68 -10.50 0.42
C VAL A 56 -15.08 -11.23 1.69
N THR A 57 -15.93 -12.24 1.58
CA THR A 57 -16.32 -13.10 2.72
C THR A 57 -15.56 -14.43 2.69
N THR A 58 -15.48 -15.10 3.83
CA THR A 58 -14.94 -16.48 3.90
C THR A 58 -15.59 -17.40 2.87
N GLY A 59 -14.78 -18.15 2.13
CA GLY A 59 -15.21 -19.05 1.06
C GLY A 59 -15.24 -18.41 -0.33
N SER A 60 -14.95 -17.10 -0.45
CA SER A 60 -14.91 -16.38 -1.73
C SER A 60 -13.77 -16.85 -2.64
N THR A 61 -13.98 -16.74 -3.95
CA THR A 61 -12.94 -16.98 -4.96
C THR A 61 -12.49 -15.66 -5.55
N VAL A 62 -11.17 -15.44 -5.57
CA VAL A 62 -10.55 -14.27 -6.18
C VAL A 62 -9.96 -14.69 -7.51
N PHE A 63 -10.37 -14.03 -8.58
CA PHE A 63 -9.79 -14.15 -9.91
C PHE A 63 -8.74 -13.06 -10.09
N PHE A 64 -7.59 -13.44 -10.63
CA PHE A 64 -6.52 -12.53 -10.99
C PHE A 64 -6.38 -12.55 -12.50
N GLU A 65 -6.57 -11.40 -13.15
CA GLU A 65 -6.37 -11.24 -14.59
C GLU A 65 -5.04 -10.54 -14.84
N ASN A 66 -4.16 -11.09 -15.68
CA ASN A 66 -2.99 -10.36 -16.14
C ASN A 66 -3.32 -9.59 -17.42
N LYS A 67 -3.38 -8.25 -17.35
CA LYS A 67 -3.59 -7.36 -18.51
C LYS A 67 -2.33 -6.59 -18.92
N ASP A 68 -1.20 -6.84 -18.26
CA ASP A 68 0.10 -6.39 -18.74
C ASP A 68 0.68 -7.37 -19.76
N ASP A 69 1.64 -6.88 -20.54
CA ASP A 69 2.48 -7.71 -21.40
C ASP A 69 3.68 -8.32 -20.63
N HIS A 70 3.74 -8.11 -19.31
CA HIS A 70 4.77 -8.64 -18.40
C HIS A 70 4.31 -9.90 -17.67
N ILE A 71 5.26 -10.75 -17.29
CA ILE A 71 4.99 -11.88 -16.39
C ILE A 71 4.93 -11.38 -14.95
N HIS A 72 3.86 -11.71 -14.25
CA HIS A 72 3.72 -11.40 -12.83
C HIS A 72 3.80 -12.64 -11.95
N ASN A 73 3.61 -12.40 -10.66
CA ASN A 73 3.38 -13.41 -9.65
C ASN A 73 2.34 -12.85 -8.67
N ILE A 74 1.50 -13.72 -8.10
CA ILE A 74 0.71 -13.37 -6.93
C ILE A 74 1.06 -14.33 -5.81
N ARG A 75 1.48 -13.77 -4.69
CA ARG A 75 1.68 -14.50 -3.43
C ARG A 75 1.14 -13.73 -2.24
N SER A 76 0.89 -14.48 -1.18
CA SER A 76 0.57 -13.99 0.16
C SER A 76 1.31 -14.82 1.19
N GLU A 77 1.83 -14.14 2.21
CA GLU A 77 2.46 -14.75 3.40
C GLU A 77 1.60 -14.54 4.65
N SER A 78 0.36 -14.09 4.50
CA SER A 78 -0.55 -13.88 5.62
C SER A 78 -0.83 -15.22 6.33
N PRO A 79 -0.71 -15.32 7.67
CA PRO A 79 -0.69 -16.59 8.40
C PRO A 79 -1.85 -17.57 8.10
N SER A 80 -3.05 -17.06 7.84
CA SER A 80 -4.24 -17.88 7.55
C SER A 80 -4.61 -17.92 6.07
N ASN A 81 -3.90 -17.19 5.21
CA ASN A 81 -4.18 -17.06 3.78
C ASN A 81 -2.86 -17.02 2.99
N SER A 82 -1.97 -17.97 3.25
CA SER A 82 -0.69 -18.09 2.56
C SER A 82 -0.85 -18.87 1.25
N PHE A 83 -0.29 -18.35 0.17
CA PHE A 83 -0.27 -19.00 -1.13
C PHE A 83 0.79 -18.37 -2.03
N ASN A 84 1.18 -19.08 -3.09
CA ASN A 84 1.95 -18.55 -4.19
C ASN A 84 1.51 -19.25 -5.48
N ILE A 85 1.00 -18.50 -6.46
CA ILE A 85 0.45 -19.09 -7.69
C ILE A 85 1.48 -19.26 -8.81
N GLY A 86 2.75 -19.01 -8.51
CA GLY A 86 3.86 -19.05 -9.46
C GLY A 86 3.77 -17.95 -10.53
N SER A 87 4.46 -18.16 -11.65
CA SER A 87 4.44 -17.23 -12.78
C SER A 87 3.03 -17.07 -13.35
N HIS A 88 2.61 -15.82 -13.59
CA HIS A 88 1.32 -15.46 -14.14
C HIS A 88 1.54 -14.78 -15.49
N LEU A 89 1.26 -15.51 -16.58
CA LEU A 89 1.57 -15.08 -17.94
C LEU A 89 0.65 -13.93 -18.40
N PRO A 90 1.09 -13.08 -19.33
CA PRO A 90 0.26 -12.07 -19.98
C PRO A 90 -1.06 -12.63 -20.50
N LYS A 91 -2.15 -11.87 -20.37
CA LYS A 91 -3.47 -12.19 -20.93
C LYS A 91 -4.06 -13.52 -20.44
N THR A 92 -3.65 -13.98 -19.26
CA THR A 92 -4.21 -15.17 -18.60
C THR A 92 -4.92 -14.81 -17.31
N THR A 93 -5.75 -15.74 -16.82
CA THR A 93 -6.48 -15.62 -15.56
C THR A 93 -6.12 -16.79 -14.66
N LYS A 94 -5.87 -16.50 -13.37
CA LYS A 94 -5.71 -17.50 -12.32
C LYS A 94 -6.68 -17.21 -11.17
N SER A 95 -6.94 -18.19 -10.31
CA SER A 95 -7.85 -17.98 -9.18
C SER A 95 -7.34 -18.58 -7.87
N VAL A 96 -7.76 -18.00 -6.75
CA VAL A 96 -7.48 -18.49 -5.39
C VAL A 96 -8.77 -18.51 -4.57
N LEU A 97 -9.03 -19.65 -3.90
CA LEU A 97 -10.12 -19.80 -2.94
C LEU A 97 -9.65 -19.36 -1.54
N LEU A 98 -10.34 -18.40 -0.94
CA LEU A 98 -10.00 -17.87 0.39
C LEU A 98 -10.88 -18.52 1.47
N LYS A 99 -10.34 -19.55 2.12
CA LYS A 99 -11.07 -20.37 3.10
C LYS A 99 -11.12 -19.81 4.52
N ASN A 100 -10.24 -18.86 4.85
CA ASN A 100 -10.10 -18.35 6.21
C ASN A 100 -10.30 -16.83 6.24
N SER A 101 -11.01 -16.35 7.28
CA SER A 101 -11.13 -14.92 7.53
C SER A 101 -9.79 -14.29 7.91
N GLY A 102 -9.64 -13.01 7.62
CA GLY A 102 -8.46 -12.22 7.94
C GLY A 102 -7.83 -11.56 6.71
N LEU A 103 -6.70 -10.90 6.94
CA LEU A 103 -5.98 -10.18 5.89
C LEU A 103 -5.26 -11.13 4.92
N VAL A 104 -5.27 -10.78 3.65
CA VAL A 104 -4.40 -11.31 2.59
C VAL A 104 -3.56 -10.16 2.06
N SER A 105 -2.24 -10.24 2.19
CA SER A 105 -1.34 -9.29 1.54
C SER A 105 -0.86 -9.87 0.23
N LEU A 106 -1.22 -9.23 -0.88
CA LEU A 106 -0.80 -9.60 -2.21
C LEU A 106 0.54 -8.94 -2.53
N LYS A 107 1.47 -9.73 -3.04
CA LYS A 107 2.78 -9.28 -3.53
C LYS A 107 3.14 -9.99 -4.83
N CYS A 108 3.97 -9.35 -5.64
CA CYS A 108 4.65 -9.96 -6.77
C CYS A 108 6.13 -10.19 -6.45
N ASN A 109 6.66 -11.38 -6.77
CA ASN A 109 8.09 -11.67 -6.63
C ASN A 109 8.99 -10.87 -7.58
N VAL A 110 8.49 -10.52 -8.76
CA VAL A 110 9.28 -9.91 -9.84
C VAL A 110 9.19 -8.38 -9.80
N HIS A 111 8.09 -7.84 -9.26
CA HIS A 111 7.83 -6.41 -9.16
C HIS A 111 7.51 -6.07 -7.69
N PRO A 112 8.52 -5.73 -6.87
CA PRO A 112 8.34 -5.53 -5.43
C PRO A 112 7.31 -4.45 -5.06
N GLU A 113 7.06 -3.49 -5.96
CA GLU A 113 6.08 -2.43 -5.77
C GLU A 113 4.62 -2.85 -6.00
N MET A 114 4.40 -4.00 -6.67
CA MET A 114 3.05 -4.57 -6.77
C MET A 114 2.58 -5.06 -5.40
N LYS A 115 1.78 -4.24 -4.73
CA LYS A 115 1.21 -4.52 -3.42
C LYS A 115 -0.32 -4.37 -3.48
N GLY A 116 -1.01 -5.30 -2.83
CA GLY A 116 -2.46 -5.29 -2.73
C GLY A 116 -2.92 -5.89 -1.41
N LEU A 117 -4.15 -5.63 -1.01
CA LEU A 117 -4.76 -6.19 0.18
C LEU A 117 -6.15 -6.73 -0.13
N ILE A 118 -6.46 -7.89 0.45
CA ILE A 118 -7.83 -8.41 0.52
C ILE A 118 -8.16 -8.63 1.99
N PHE A 119 -9.24 -8.02 2.47
CA PHE A 119 -9.79 -8.36 3.78
C PHE A 119 -10.87 -9.44 3.61
N VAL A 120 -10.66 -10.62 4.21
CA VAL A 120 -11.65 -11.70 4.21
C VAL A 120 -12.50 -11.59 5.47
N SER A 121 -13.69 -11.03 5.34
CA SER A 121 -14.64 -10.86 6.43
C SER A 121 -15.21 -12.22 6.88
N PRO A 122 -15.28 -12.50 8.20
CA PRO A 122 -15.92 -13.70 8.73
C PRO A 122 -17.46 -13.66 8.66
N THR A 123 -18.04 -12.52 8.32
CA THR A 123 -19.49 -12.24 8.33
C THR A 123 -19.88 -11.45 7.08
N THR A 124 -21.16 -11.48 6.69
CA THR A 124 -21.70 -10.55 5.69
C THR A 124 -22.08 -9.18 6.28
N LEU A 125 -22.09 -9.05 7.61
CA LEU A 125 -22.36 -7.80 8.32
C LEU A 125 -21.08 -6.98 8.45
N TYR A 126 -20.63 -6.41 7.34
CA TYR A 126 -19.44 -5.56 7.28
C TYR A 126 -19.65 -4.33 6.41
N ALA A 127 -18.77 -3.35 6.59
CA ALA A 127 -18.63 -2.18 5.74
C ALA A 127 -17.17 -1.70 5.74
N ALA A 128 -16.83 -0.84 4.78
CA ALA A 128 -15.62 -0.03 4.81
C ALA A 128 -15.99 1.44 4.87
N THR A 129 -15.15 2.25 5.49
CA THR A 129 -15.32 3.70 5.42
C THR A 129 -15.00 4.24 4.03
N ASP A 130 -15.73 5.27 3.63
CA ASP A 130 -15.39 6.11 2.48
C ASP A 130 -14.31 7.16 2.83
N GLY A 131 -13.95 8.01 1.86
CA GLY A 131 -12.95 9.07 2.07
C GLY A 131 -13.32 10.11 3.12
N SER A 132 -14.59 10.18 3.54
CA SER A 132 -15.07 11.03 4.63
C SER A 132 -15.17 10.30 5.98
N GLY A 133 -14.67 9.07 6.06
CA GLY A 133 -14.74 8.24 7.26
C GLY A 133 -16.14 7.68 7.55
N GLN A 134 -17.09 7.77 6.61
CA GLN A 134 -18.47 7.33 6.83
C GLN A 134 -18.67 5.88 6.38
N PHE A 135 -19.56 5.16 7.07
CA PHE A 135 -19.91 3.77 6.74
C PHE A 135 -21.40 3.46 6.98
N GLU A 136 -21.87 2.38 6.33
CA GLU A 136 -23.19 1.80 6.54
C GLU A 136 -23.11 0.27 6.50
N ILE A 137 -23.60 -0.40 7.55
CA ILE A 137 -23.88 -1.84 7.56
C ILE A 137 -25.41 -2.01 7.52
N PRO A 138 -26.00 -2.36 6.37
CA PRO A 138 -27.43 -2.59 6.25
C PRO A 138 -27.84 -3.96 6.79
N ASN A 139 -29.15 -4.17 6.94
CA ASN A 139 -29.75 -5.50 7.11
C ASN A 139 -29.20 -6.28 8.33
N VAL A 140 -28.97 -5.57 9.44
CA VAL A 140 -28.42 -6.14 10.66
C VAL A 140 -29.57 -6.71 11.50
N PRO A 141 -29.62 -8.02 11.78
CA PRO A 141 -30.63 -8.58 12.67
C PRO A 141 -30.58 -7.90 14.06
N PRO A 142 -31.73 -7.73 14.73
CA PRO A 142 -31.71 -7.23 16.10
C PRO A 142 -30.95 -8.17 17.05
N GLY A 143 -30.13 -7.61 17.94
CA GLY A 143 -29.38 -8.36 18.94
C GLY A 143 -28.11 -7.67 19.41
N ASN A 144 -27.28 -8.38 20.18
CA ASN A 144 -26.00 -7.89 20.67
C ASN A 144 -24.85 -8.42 19.82
N TYR A 145 -23.91 -7.53 19.54
CA TYR A 145 -22.78 -7.78 18.67
C TYR A 145 -21.49 -7.24 19.28
N ARG A 146 -20.40 -7.89 18.89
CA ARG A 146 -19.06 -7.36 18.96
C ARG A 146 -18.74 -6.67 17.63
N LEU A 147 -18.53 -5.37 17.69
CA LEU A 147 -18.04 -4.56 16.58
C LEU A 147 -16.52 -4.54 16.61
N GLU A 148 -15.92 -5.09 15.57
CA GLU A 148 -14.47 -5.06 15.36
C GLU A 148 -14.13 -4.11 14.23
N SER A 149 -12.94 -3.52 14.30
CA SER A 149 -12.43 -2.60 13.30
C SER A 149 -11.03 -3.01 12.88
N TRP A 150 -10.78 -3.04 11.58
CA TRP A 150 -9.48 -3.33 11.01
C TRP A 150 -9.05 -2.20 10.07
N HIS A 151 -7.76 -1.87 10.12
CA HIS A 151 -7.09 -1.02 9.16
C HIS A 151 -5.65 -1.53 9.01
N GLN A 152 -5.05 -1.36 7.83
CA GLN A 152 -3.69 -1.81 7.53
C GLN A 152 -2.63 -1.26 8.49
N SER A 153 -2.88 -0.09 9.10
CA SER A 153 -1.96 0.50 10.07
C SER A 153 -2.01 -0.11 11.47
N PHE A 154 -3.02 -0.93 11.78
CA PHE A 154 -3.19 -1.48 13.12
C PHE A 154 -2.24 -2.65 13.41
N THR A 155 -1.68 -2.62 14.62
CA THR A 155 -1.02 -3.75 15.27
C THR A 155 -2.06 -4.75 15.79
N ARG A 156 -1.62 -5.99 16.06
CA ARG A 156 -2.49 -7.00 16.70
C ARG A 156 -3.08 -6.53 18.04
N ARG A 157 -2.32 -5.75 18.82
CA ARG A 157 -2.79 -5.19 20.09
C ARG A 157 -3.93 -4.19 19.87
N GLU A 158 -3.82 -3.35 18.84
CA GLU A 158 -4.83 -2.36 18.50
C GLU A 158 -6.10 -3.00 17.93
N LEU A 159 -5.98 -4.10 17.18
CA LEU A 159 -7.16 -4.86 16.74
C LEU A 159 -8.01 -5.33 17.92
N VAL A 160 -7.37 -5.82 18.99
CA VAL A 160 -8.07 -6.25 20.21
C VAL A 160 -8.55 -5.06 21.05
N GLY A 161 -7.73 -4.01 21.18
CA GLY A 161 -8.03 -2.85 22.01
C GLY A 161 -9.15 -1.96 21.46
N ASN A 162 -9.43 -2.02 20.17
CA ASN A 162 -10.46 -1.22 19.50
C ASN A 162 -11.83 -1.92 19.41
N VAL A 163 -11.97 -3.12 19.97
CA VAL A 163 -13.22 -3.89 19.95
C VAL A 163 -14.29 -3.23 20.83
N ARG A 164 -15.54 -3.15 20.33
CA ARG A 164 -16.68 -2.53 21.04
C ARG A 164 -17.86 -3.49 21.12
N LYS A 165 -18.64 -3.43 22.19
CA LYS A 165 -19.95 -4.09 22.27
C LYS A 165 -21.04 -3.13 21.79
N ILE A 166 -21.98 -3.63 20.98
CA ILE A 166 -23.08 -2.83 20.45
C ILE A 166 -24.37 -3.65 20.35
N SER A 167 -25.47 -3.06 20.80
CA SER A 167 -26.82 -3.61 20.59
C SER A 167 -27.49 -2.93 19.39
N ILE A 168 -28.10 -3.71 18.51
CA ILE A 168 -28.81 -3.25 17.32
C ILE A 168 -30.28 -3.65 17.45
N GLY A 169 -31.19 -2.71 17.20
CA GLY A 169 -32.65 -2.94 17.17
C GLY A 169 -33.16 -3.02 15.73
N ALA A 170 -34.47 -2.87 15.54
CA ALA A 170 -35.09 -2.85 14.21
C ALA A 170 -34.89 -1.52 13.44
N GLU A 171 -34.39 -0.48 14.11
CA GLU A 171 -34.19 0.85 13.54
C GLU A 171 -32.73 1.11 13.14
N THR A 172 -32.49 2.26 12.50
CA THR A 172 -31.12 2.73 12.21
C THR A 172 -30.46 3.22 13.49
N LYS A 173 -29.32 2.64 13.85
CA LYS A 173 -28.45 3.11 14.92
C LYS A 173 -27.31 3.95 14.35
N MET A 174 -27.19 5.18 14.84
CA MET A 174 -26.07 6.08 14.53
C MET A 174 -24.94 5.90 15.56
N VAL A 175 -23.69 5.90 15.10
CA VAL A 175 -22.49 5.85 15.96
C VAL A 175 -21.37 6.74 15.45
N SER A 176 -20.60 7.31 16.37
CA SER A 176 -19.29 7.91 16.07
C SER A 176 -18.21 7.10 16.79
N ILE A 177 -17.22 6.62 16.03
CA ILE A 177 -16.19 5.70 16.52
C ILE A 177 -14.82 6.37 16.40
N ALA A 178 -14.22 6.69 17.55
CA ALA A 178 -12.82 7.12 17.60
C ALA A 178 -11.93 5.91 17.91
N LEU A 179 -11.08 5.55 16.95
CA LEU A 179 -10.08 4.50 17.07
C LEU A 179 -8.72 5.12 17.39
N ARG A 180 -7.85 4.36 18.06
CA ARG A 180 -6.48 4.78 18.35
C ARG A 180 -5.48 3.88 17.65
N SER A 181 -4.43 4.50 17.10
CA SER A 181 -3.23 3.81 16.61
C SER A 181 -1.97 4.49 17.15
N ALA A 182 -1.17 3.77 17.92
CA ALA A 182 0.12 4.21 18.44
C ALA A 182 1.16 4.45 17.33
N THR A 183 1.02 3.80 16.18
CA THR A 183 1.90 3.98 15.02
C THR A 183 1.39 4.99 13.99
N GLY A 184 0.19 5.55 14.21
CA GLY A 184 -0.48 6.42 13.24
C GLY A 184 -0.77 5.71 11.91
N LEU A 185 -0.86 6.47 10.82
CA LEU A 185 -1.11 5.94 9.47
C LEU A 185 0.16 5.56 8.69
N SER A 186 1.33 5.67 9.31
CA SER A 186 2.66 5.41 8.68
C SER A 186 2.90 3.99 8.15
N ARG A 187 1.95 3.08 8.34
CA ARG A 187 2.02 1.63 7.99
C ARG A 187 1.11 1.24 6.83
N GLU A 188 0.83 2.16 5.91
CA GLU A 188 0.06 1.78 4.72
C GLU A 188 0.84 0.76 3.88
N MET A 189 0.27 -0.45 3.76
CA MET A 189 0.77 -1.54 2.94
C MET A 189 0.41 -1.37 1.45
N ILE A 190 -0.58 -0.52 1.13
CA ILE A 190 -1.09 -0.25 -0.22
C ILE A 190 -1.21 1.25 -0.54
N SER A 191 -0.41 2.12 0.09
CA SER A 191 -0.52 3.56 -0.15
C SER A 191 -0.39 3.90 -1.64
N HIS A 192 -1.49 4.34 -2.24
CA HIS A 192 -1.53 5.05 -3.52
C HIS A 192 -2.00 6.50 -3.29
N ALA A 193 -1.66 7.11 -2.15
CA ALA A 193 -1.72 8.57 -2.06
C ALA A 193 -0.97 9.10 -3.29
N LYS A 194 -1.64 9.89 -4.15
CA LYS A 194 -1.09 10.41 -5.42
C LYS A 194 0.38 10.71 -5.19
N GLN A 195 1.26 9.87 -5.73
CA GLN A 195 2.62 9.93 -5.27
C GLN A 195 3.18 11.29 -5.68
N ASP A 196 3.54 12.11 -4.69
CA ASP A 196 4.10 13.42 -4.94
C ASP A 196 5.57 13.24 -5.28
N TRP A 197 5.81 12.87 -6.53
CA TRP A 197 7.15 12.68 -7.07
C TRP A 197 8.01 13.93 -6.93
N SER A 198 7.43 15.12 -6.82
CA SER A 198 8.21 16.34 -6.56
C SER A 198 8.74 16.40 -5.15
N THR A 199 7.94 16.01 -4.16
CA THR A 199 8.43 15.86 -2.80
C THR A 199 9.51 14.77 -2.72
N GLU A 200 9.34 13.66 -3.44
CA GLU A 200 10.33 12.58 -3.49
C GLU A 200 11.67 13.02 -4.11
N VAL A 201 11.64 13.68 -5.28
CA VAL A 201 12.84 14.21 -5.94
C VAL A 201 13.53 15.28 -5.07
N LYS A 202 12.77 16.11 -4.37
CA LYS A 202 13.33 17.06 -3.40
C LYS A 202 14.05 16.35 -2.26
N ALA A 203 13.50 15.25 -1.74
CA ALA A 203 14.12 14.45 -0.69
C ALA A 203 15.41 13.76 -1.17
N VAL A 204 15.42 13.25 -2.41
CA VAL A 204 16.63 12.74 -3.09
C VAL A 204 17.71 13.84 -3.12
N GLY A 205 17.36 15.03 -3.61
CA GLY A 205 18.31 16.13 -3.71
C GLY A 205 18.91 16.57 -2.37
N GLN A 206 18.07 16.77 -1.36
CA GLN A 206 18.53 17.10 0.00
C GLN A 206 19.46 16.02 0.57
N SER A 207 19.11 14.75 0.40
CA SER A 207 19.92 13.64 0.91
C SER A 207 21.26 13.49 0.19
N LEU A 208 21.30 13.78 -1.12
CA LEU A 208 22.54 13.79 -1.91
C LEU A 208 23.47 14.91 -1.45
N GLN A 209 22.94 16.10 -1.17
CA GLN A 209 23.71 17.21 -0.62
C GLN A 209 24.29 16.88 0.77
N GLU A 210 23.51 16.22 1.62
CA GLU A 210 24.04 15.72 2.90
C GLU A 210 25.14 14.66 2.72
N ALA A 211 25.02 13.78 1.71
CA ALA A 211 26.04 12.80 1.39
C ALA A 211 27.33 13.48 0.90
N LEU A 212 27.21 14.52 0.05
CA LEU A 212 28.33 15.35 -0.40
C LEU A 212 29.03 16.04 0.79
N GLY A 213 28.28 16.68 1.69
CA GLY A 213 28.89 17.32 2.87
C GLY A 213 29.60 16.32 3.79
N LYS A 214 29.13 15.07 3.88
CA LYS A 214 29.87 14.00 4.57
C LYS A 214 31.17 13.66 3.85
N TRP A 215 31.12 13.60 2.52
CA TRP A 215 32.29 13.30 1.69
C TRP A 215 33.36 14.39 1.82
N GLU A 216 32.98 15.67 1.75
CA GLU A 216 33.84 16.84 1.98
C GLU A 216 34.59 16.79 3.31
N ARG A 217 33.90 16.39 4.38
CA ARG A 217 34.48 16.22 5.72
C ARG A 217 35.32 14.94 5.86
N ASN A 218 35.78 14.38 4.74
CA ASN A 218 36.54 13.13 4.62
C ASN A 218 35.84 11.90 5.24
N LYS A 219 34.52 11.91 5.42
CA LYS A 219 33.74 10.76 5.92
C LYS A 219 33.27 9.86 4.77
N LYS A 220 34.18 9.46 3.89
CA LYS A 220 33.90 8.76 2.62
C LYS A 220 32.97 7.55 2.78
N ARG A 221 33.23 6.68 3.76
CA ARG A 221 32.38 5.50 4.03
C ARG A 221 30.94 5.89 4.36
N SER A 222 30.73 6.90 5.20
CA SER A 222 29.40 7.37 5.59
C SER A 222 28.66 8.05 4.44
N ALA A 223 29.39 8.78 3.58
CA ALA A 223 28.85 9.38 2.38
C ALA A 223 28.34 8.31 1.41
N VAL A 224 29.16 7.29 1.12
CA VAL A 224 28.81 6.17 0.24
C VAL A 224 27.63 5.36 0.79
N THR A 225 27.60 5.07 2.10
CA THR A 225 26.45 4.39 2.72
C THR A 225 25.17 5.20 2.57
N LYS A 226 25.23 6.53 2.76
CA LYS A 226 24.06 7.39 2.58
C LYS A 226 23.63 7.42 1.11
N MET A 227 24.56 7.53 0.17
CA MET A 227 24.31 7.47 -1.27
C MET A 227 23.56 6.20 -1.69
N MET A 228 24.02 5.04 -1.20
CA MET A 228 23.35 3.76 -1.46
C MET A 228 21.93 3.71 -0.86
N GLY A 229 21.74 4.30 0.32
CA GLY A 229 20.41 4.40 0.95
C GLY A 229 19.45 5.30 0.16
N ILE A 230 19.94 6.38 -0.45
CA ILE A 230 19.13 7.25 -1.32
C ILE A 230 18.66 6.48 -2.54
N TYR A 231 19.58 5.78 -3.22
CA TYR A 231 19.25 4.96 -4.37
C TYR A 231 18.20 3.87 -4.03
N SER A 232 18.40 3.13 -2.93
CA SER A 232 17.47 2.07 -2.51
C SER A 232 16.12 2.64 -2.09
N ALA A 233 16.10 3.52 -1.09
CA ALA A 233 14.85 3.93 -0.44
C ALA A 233 14.06 4.97 -1.25
N LEU A 234 14.75 5.97 -1.83
CA LEU A 234 14.10 7.14 -2.41
C LEU A 234 13.98 7.08 -3.94
N PHE A 235 14.75 6.23 -4.60
CA PHE A 235 14.67 6.06 -6.05
C PHE A 235 14.03 4.72 -6.46
N MET A 236 14.47 3.60 -5.87
CA MET A 236 13.96 2.28 -6.19
C MET A 236 12.67 1.95 -5.42
N GLU A 237 12.73 1.89 -4.09
CA GLU A 237 11.62 1.48 -3.21
C GLU A 237 10.49 2.52 -3.13
N SER A 238 10.78 3.78 -3.43
CA SER A 238 9.73 4.80 -3.55
C SER A 238 8.84 4.58 -4.78
N GLY A 239 9.31 3.82 -5.79
CA GLY A 239 8.63 3.66 -7.07
C GLY A 239 8.93 4.77 -8.09
N LEU A 240 9.77 5.76 -7.76
CA LEU A 240 10.11 6.87 -8.68
C LEU A 240 10.77 6.35 -9.97
N ARG A 241 11.68 5.39 -9.83
CA ARG A 241 12.30 4.70 -10.97
C ARG A 241 11.26 4.07 -11.90
N ASN A 242 10.27 3.39 -11.32
CA ASN A 242 9.23 2.70 -12.09
C ASN A 242 8.32 3.70 -12.79
N ALA A 243 7.93 4.78 -12.10
CA ALA A 243 7.16 5.87 -12.71
C ALA A 243 7.87 6.47 -13.94
N ILE A 244 9.20 6.61 -13.89
CA ILE A 244 10.01 7.04 -15.04
C ILE A 244 9.99 5.98 -16.15
N ALA A 245 10.20 4.71 -15.82
CA ALA A 245 10.19 3.61 -16.81
C ALA A 245 8.82 3.51 -17.51
N GLU A 246 7.72 3.65 -16.79
CA GLU A 246 6.36 3.59 -17.32
C GLU A 246 6.05 4.77 -18.26
N ASN A 247 6.53 5.97 -17.95
CA ASN A 247 6.21 7.18 -18.71
C ASN A 247 7.14 7.43 -19.91
N PHE A 248 8.39 6.95 -19.83
CA PHE A 248 9.44 7.24 -20.80
C PHE A 248 10.17 6.02 -21.35
N GLY A 249 9.89 4.83 -20.83
CA GLY A 249 10.53 3.56 -21.18
C GLY A 249 11.74 3.23 -20.29
N GLU A 250 12.05 1.92 -20.23
CA GLU A 250 13.17 1.35 -19.48
C GLU A 250 14.53 2.03 -19.74
N PRO A 251 14.90 2.40 -20.99
CA PRO A 251 16.17 3.09 -21.23
C PRO A 251 16.29 4.43 -20.51
N ARG A 252 15.19 5.15 -20.28
CA ARG A 252 15.20 6.40 -19.53
C ARG A 252 15.48 6.17 -18.06
N ALA A 253 14.84 5.16 -17.46
CA ALA A 253 15.06 4.80 -16.06
C ALA A 253 16.49 4.32 -15.82
N LEU A 254 17.03 3.46 -16.70
CA LEU A 254 18.42 2.99 -16.63
C LEU A 254 19.43 4.13 -16.70
N LYS A 255 19.17 5.15 -17.54
CA LYS A 255 20.02 6.33 -17.59
C LYS A 255 20.09 7.03 -16.22
N GLN A 256 18.99 7.15 -15.49
CA GLN A 256 19.00 7.75 -14.15
C GLN A 256 19.76 6.85 -13.14
N GLU A 257 19.61 5.53 -13.22
CA GLU A 257 20.39 4.59 -12.39
C GLU A 257 21.90 4.72 -12.65
N GLU A 258 22.30 4.91 -13.90
CA GLU A 258 23.70 5.15 -14.28
C GLU A 258 24.25 6.42 -13.62
N GLU A 259 23.48 7.51 -13.60
CA GLU A 259 23.86 8.76 -12.94
C GLU A 259 24.08 8.57 -11.43
N PHE A 260 23.17 7.85 -10.73
CA PHE A 260 23.38 7.46 -9.33
C PHE A 260 24.66 6.62 -9.16
N SER A 261 24.91 5.68 -10.09
CA SER A 261 26.09 4.82 -10.07
C SER A 261 27.39 5.61 -10.26
N GLU A 262 27.40 6.61 -11.13
CA GLU A 262 28.56 7.46 -11.38
C GLU A 262 28.89 8.34 -10.17
N ILE A 263 27.90 8.99 -9.56
CA ILE A 263 28.09 9.75 -8.30
C ILE A 263 28.70 8.85 -7.21
N ARG A 264 28.19 7.62 -7.06
CA ARG A 264 28.72 6.66 -6.10
C ARG A 264 30.18 6.30 -6.40
N LYS A 265 30.52 5.99 -7.65
CA LYS A 265 31.90 5.63 -8.06
C LYS A 265 32.88 6.77 -7.77
N TRP A 266 32.47 8.02 -8.04
CA TRP A 266 33.26 9.20 -7.69
C TRP A 266 33.46 9.34 -6.19
N MET A 267 32.40 9.21 -5.39
CA MET A 267 32.51 9.25 -3.92
C MET A 267 33.42 8.15 -3.35
N GLN A 268 33.45 6.98 -4.01
CA GLN A 268 34.32 5.85 -3.66
C GLN A 268 35.77 6.02 -4.14
N GLY A 269 36.08 7.02 -4.99
CA GLY A 269 37.39 7.20 -5.60
C GLY A 269 37.71 6.23 -6.74
N LEU A 270 36.71 5.55 -7.30
CA LEU A 270 36.88 4.56 -8.38
C LEU A 270 37.08 5.20 -9.77
N LYS A 271 36.94 6.52 -9.87
CA LYS A 271 37.04 7.30 -11.12
C LYS A 271 38.28 8.22 -11.15
N GLY A 272 39.21 8.03 -10.21
CA GLY A 272 40.38 8.89 -10.05
C GLY A 272 40.14 10.07 -9.10
N GLU A 273 40.98 11.09 -9.19
CA GLU A 273 40.83 12.31 -8.40
C GLU A 273 39.58 13.08 -8.81
N THR A 274 38.80 13.50 -7.81
CA THR A 274 37.60 14.30 -7.99
C THR A 274 37.59 15.41 -6.95
N ASN A 275 36.80 16.45 -7.21
CA ASN A 275 36.62 17.53 -6.27
C ASN A 275 35.13 17.73 -5.99
N VAL A 276 34.87 18.51 -4.94
CA VAL A 276 33.53 18.82 -4.46
C VAL A 276 32.67 19.41 -5.57
N ALA A 277 33.19 20.40 -6.30
CA ALA A 277 32.47 21.08 -7.36
C ALA A 277 32.05 20.14 -8.51
N ALA A 278 32.89 19.17 -8.87
CA ALA A 278 32.58 18.17 -9.89
C ALA A 278 31.46 17.22 -9.43
N LEU A 279 31.53 16.75 -8.18
CA LEU A 279 30.49 15.91 -7.59
C LEU A 279 29.16 16.66 -7.43
N GLU A 280 29.21 17.92 -7.00
CA GLU A 280 28.05 18.80 -6.87
C GLU A 280 27.35 18.99 -8.22
N LYS A 281 28.11 19.30 -9.27
CA LYS A 281 27.58 19.43 -10.64
C LYS A 281 26.92 18.13 -11.13
N GLN A 282 27.49 16.97 -10.80
CA GLN A 282 26.90 15.68 -11.16
C GLN A 282 25.56 15.46 -10.44
N ILE A 283 25.49 15.80 -9.15
CA ILE A 283 24.28 15.73 -8.34
C ILE A 283 23.20 16.67 -8.91
N GLU A 284 23.55 17.92 -9.24
CA GLU A 284 22.63 18.87 -9.87
C GLU A 284 22.08 18.37 -11.21
N THR A 285 22.94 17.75 -12.03
CA THR A 285 22.55 17.18 -13.33
C THR A 285 21.50 16.07 -13.15
N LEU A 286 21.73 15.16 -12.20
CA LEU A 286 20.78 14.11 -11.86
C LEU A 286 19.45 14.69 -11.34
N ILE A 287 19.50 15.61 -10.38
CA ILE A 287 18.29 16.21 -9.78
C ILE A 287 17.46 16.91 -10.87
N SER A 288 18.10 17.75 -11.69
CA SER A 288 17.41 18.46 -12.78
C SER A 288 16.77 17.50 -13.79
N ALA A 289 17.44 16.38 -14.10
CA ALA A 289 16.88 15.36 -14.97
C ALA A 289 15.64 14.68 -14.36
N LEU A 290 15.67 14.36 -13.06
CA LEU A 290 14.54 13.79 -12.33
C LEU A 290 13.37 14.78 -12.20
N GLU A 291 13.64 16.05 -11.90
CA GLU A 291 12.61 17.10 -11.84
C GLU A 291 11.89 17.26 -13.17
N LYS A 292 12.64 17.24 -14.28
CA LYS A 292 12.07 17.29 -15.63
C LYS A 292 11.20 16.08 -15.94
N ASP A 293 11.64 14.88 -15.54
CA ASP A 293 10.87 13.65 -15.72
C ASP A 293 9.56 13.73 -14.92
N VAL A 294 9.62 14.16 -13.66
CA VAL A 294 8.46 14.36 -12.79
C VAL A 294 7.49 15.42 -13.32
N GLU A 295 7.97 16.55 -13.84
CA GLU A 295 7.11 17.59 -14.42
C GLU A 295 6.29 17.10 -15.62
N VAL A 296 6.82 16.16 -16.40
CA VAL A 296 6.07 15.53 -17.48
C VAL A 296 5.11 14.47 -16.95
N ILE A 297 5.52 13.67 -15.96
CA ILE A 297 4.65 12.68 -15.30
C ILE A 297 3.40 13.37 -14.71
N LYS A 298 3.55 14.55 -14.10
CA LYS A 298 2.43 15.34 -13.55
C LYS A 298 1.41 15.83 -14.59
N LYS A 299 1.82 15.99 -15.85
CA LYS A 299 0.99 16.57 -16.92
C LYS A 299 0.18 15.52 -17.68
N ARG A 300 0.39 14.23 -17.39
CA ARG A 300 -0.30 13.09 -17.99
C ARG A 300 -1.31 12.52 -17.02
#